data_AF-A0A4R9P7T8-F1
#
_entry.id   AF-A0A4R9P7T8-F1
#
_cell.length_a   1.000
_cell.length_b   1.000
_cell.length_c   1.000
_cell.angle_alpha   90.00
_cell.angle_beta   90.00
_cell.angle_gamma   90.00
#
_symmetry.space_group_name_H-M   'P 1'
#
loop_
_entity.id
_entity.type
_entity.pdbx_description
1 polymer ?
#
loop_
_entity_poly.entity_id
_entity_poly.type
_entity_poly.pdbx_seq_one_letter_code
_entity_poly.pdbx_strand_id
1 'polypeptide(L)'
;TSSEEAAYATVGMLCRHFNLPGPNAESVERCCDKFTQRQLLGQADIPIPAYALATNASEVVSSAAKIGFPVIVKPATDTGGSEGVRLCGSSE
;
A
#
# COMPACT_ATOMS: atom_id res chain seq x y z
N THR A 1 -2.07 -12.74 4.24
CA THR A 1 -1.26 -11.92 5.17
C THR A 1 -2.11 -11.77 6.41
N SER A 2 -1.52 -12.15 7.54
CA SER A 2 -2.17 -12.47 8.81
C SER A 2 -2.44 -11.20 9.62
N SER A 3 -3.29 -11.28 10.65
CA SER A 3 -3.54 -10.27 11.68
C SER A 3 -2.27 -9.74 12.39
N GLU A 4 -1.11 -10.32 12.10
CA GLU A 4 0.20 -10.03 12.66
C GLU A 4 0.85 -8.74 12.13
N GLU A 5 0.47 -8.21 10.95
CA GLU A 5 1.12 -6.98 10.43
C GLU A 5 0.80 -5.73 11.26
N ALA A 6 -0.43 -5.60 11.76
CA ALA A 6 -0.82 -4.52 12.68
C ALA A 6 -0.03 -4.58 14.01
N ALA A 7 0.46 -5.77 14.39
CA ALA A 7 1.27 -5.92 15.60
C ALA A 7 2.63 -5.22 15.45
N TYR A 8 3.24 -5.17 14.26
CA TYR A 8 4.55 -4.55 14.08
C TYR A 8 4.54 -3.04 14.33
N ALA A 9 3.48 -2.34 13.92
CA ALA A 9 3.34 -0.91 14.21
C ALA A 9 3.24 -0.69 15.73
N THR A 10 2.44 -1.51 16.41
CA THR A 10 2.26 -1.48 17.87
C THR A 10 3.58 -1.79 18.60
N VAL A 11 4.30 -2.84 18.17
CA VAL A 11 5.61 -3.20 18.71
C VAL A 11 6.60 -2.07 18.51
N GLY A 12 6.67 -1.45 17.33
CA GLY A 12 7.53 -0.31 17.07
C GLY A 12 7.23 0.88 18.00
N MET A 13 5.95 1.17 18.25
CA MET A 13 5.55 2.21 19.19
C MET A 13 6.00 1.91 20.62
N LEU A 14 5.80 0.66 21.08
CA LEU A 14 6.24 0.24 22.42
C LEU A 14 7.76 0.26 22.56
N CYS A 15 8.51 -0.23 21.56
CA CYS A 15 9.97 -0.16 21.55
C CYS A 15 10.46 1.28 21.65
N ARG A 16 9.86 2.21 20.89
CA ARG A 16 10.17 3.65 20.99
C ARG A 16 9.83 4.21 22.38
N HIS A 17 8.68 3.84 22.94
CA HIS A 17 8.23 4.32 24.25
C HIS A 17 9.16 3.88 25.39
N PHE A 18 9.61 2.62 25.37
CA PHE A 18 10.47 2.04 26.40
C PHE A 18 11.97 2.11 26.08
N ASN A 19 12.37 2.83 25.01
CA ASN A 19 13.75 2.92 24.55
C ASN A 19 14.42 1.54 24.35
N LEU A 20 13.67 0.61 23.77
CA LEU A 20 14.13 -0.73 23.42
C LEU A 20 14.58 -0.78 21.96
N PRO A 21 15.54 -1.64 21.61
CA PRO A 21 15.82 -1.93 20.21
C PRO A 21 14.56 -2.54 19.56
N GLY A 22 14.19 -2.04 18.38
CA GLY A 22 12.99 -2.49 17.68
C GLY A 22 12.78 -1.79 16.34
N PRO A 23 11.75 -2.22 15.58
CA PRO A 23 11.42 -1.60 14.30
C PRO A 23 10.99 -0.15 14.50
N ASN A 24 11.36 0.70 13.55
CA ASN A 24 10.88 2.08 13.53
C ASN A 24 9.38 2.09 13.19
N ALA A 25 8.54 2.52 14.14
CA ALA A 25 7.08 2.52 13.99
C ALA A 25 6.59 3.29 12.75
N GLU A 26 7.19 4.46 12.48
CA GLU A 26 6.84 5.29 11.32
C GLU A 26 7.21 4.60 10.01
N SER A 27 8.34 3.90 9.98
CA SER A 27 8.72 3.10 8.80
C SER A 27 7.76 1.95 8.56
N VAL A 28 7.28 1.29 9.62
CA VAL A 28 6.27 0.22 9.51
C VAL A 28 4.95 0.77 8.96
N GLU A 29 4.45 1.87 9.53
CA GLU A 29 3.20 2.49 9.10
C GLU A 29 3.25 2.92 7.62
N ARG A 30 4.35 3.55 7.20
CA ARG A 30 4.59 3.94 5.79
C ARG A 30 4.61 2.75 4.83
N CYS A 31 4.98 1.56 5.30
CA CYS A 31 4.99 0.33 4.49
C CYS A 31 3.60 -0.32 4.41
N CYS A 32 2.73 -0.12 5.39
CA CYS A 32 1.38 -0.71 5.39
C CYS A 32 0.40 0.03 4.45
N ASP A 33 0.64 1.31 4.17
CA ASP A 33 -0.13 2.07 3.18
C ASP A 33 0.59 2.08 1.82
N LYS A 34 0.02 1.37 0.84
CA LYS A 34 0.61 1.18 -0.49
C LYS A 34 0.70 2.48 -1.28
N PHE A 35 -0.16 3.45 -1.02
CA PHE A 35 -0.09 4.75 -1.70
C PHE A 35 1.10 5.56 -1.18
N THR A 36 1.24 5.64 0.14
CA THR A 36 2.35 6.27 0.85
C THR A 36 3.68 5.61 0.47
N GLN A 37 3.71 4.27 0.45
CA GLN A 37 4.89 3.50 0.02
C GLN A 37 5.32 3.91 -1.40
N ARG A 38 4.38 4.00 -2.35
CA ARG A 38 4.68 4.37 -3.75
C ARG A 38 5.18 5.82 -3.86
N GLN A 39 4.61 6.74 -3.09
CA GLN A 39 5.09 8.13 -3.06
C GLN A 39 6.53 8.20 -2.54
N LEU A 40 6.86 7.50 -1.46
CA LEU A 40 8.21 7.48 -0.90
C LEU A 40 9.24 6.87 -1.85
N LEU A 41 8.88 5.78 -2.53
CA LEU A 41 9.74 5.17 -3.54
C LEU A 41 9.99 6.12 -4.72
N GLY A 42 8.94 6.81 -5.18
CA GLY A 42 9.07 7.82 -6.24
C GLY A 42 9.93 9.02 -5.82
N GLN A 43 9.81 9.50 -4.59
CA GLN A 43 10.66 10.57 -4.03
C GLN A 43 12.13 10.15 -3.90
N ALA A 44 12.40 8.85 -3.79
CA ALA A 44 13.74 8.28 -3.73
C ALA A 44 14.29 7.86 -5.10
N ASP A 45 13.64 8.28 -6.20
CA ASP A 45 13.99 7.92 -7.58
C ASP A 45 14.06 6.40 -7.85
N ILE A 46 13.31 5.60 -7.07
CA ILE A 46 13.22 4.15 -7.27
C ILE A 46 12.18 3.88 -8.36
N PRO A 47 12.51 3.14 -9.44
CA PRO A 47 11.57 2.81 -10.49
C PRO A 47 10.36 2.04 -9.95
N ILE A 48 9.15 2.55 -10.23
CA ILE A 48 7.88 1.94 -9.83
C ILE A 48 6.90 1.92 -11.01
N PRO A 49 6.04 0.89 -11.11
CA PRO A 49 4.93 0.91 -12.07
C PRO A 49 4.03 2.13 -11.87
N ALA A 50 3.47 2.67 -12.96
CA ALA A 50 2.44 3.68 -12.92
C ALA A 50 1.28 3.26 -12.00
N TYR A 51 0.78 4.18 -11.20
CA TYR A 51 -0.23 3.92 -10.19
C TYR A 51 -1.14 5.14 -10.01
N ALA A 52 -2.32 4.91 -9.45
CA ALA A 52 -3.26 5.94 -9.05
C ALA A 52 -4.00 5.49 -7.78
N LEU A 53 -4.43 6.45 -6.98
CA LEU A 53 -5.36 6.21 -5.88
C LEU A 53 -6.78 6.40 -6.40
N ALA A 54 -7.69 5.51 -6.00
CA ALA A 54 -9.10 5.58 -6.33
C ALA A 54 -9.92 5.25 -5.07
N THR A 55 -10.97 6.02 -4.83
CA THR A 55 -11.86 5.89 -3.66
C THR A 55 -13.22 5.29 -4.02
N ASN A 56 -13.50 5.15 -5.32
CA ASN A 56 -14.75 4.59 -5.84
C ASN A 56 -14.53 3.91 -7.19
N ALA A 57 -15.52 3.14 -7.66
CA ALA A 57 -15.43 2.37 -8.89
C ALA A 57 -15.20 3.23 -10.15
N SER A 58 -15.78 4.44 -10.21
CA SER A 58 -15.61 5.34 -11.35
C SER A 58 -14.16 5.84 -11.47
N GLU A 59 -13.53 6.15 -10.34
CA GLU A 59 -12.10 6.50 -10.27
C GLU A 59 -11.20 5.33 -10.66
N VAL A 60 -11.57 4.10 -10.29
CA VAL A 60 -10.82 2.89 -10.70
C VAL A 60 -10.83 2.76 -12.23
N VAL A 61 -12.00 2.82 -12.86
CA VAL A 61 -12.14 2.65 -14.32
C VAL A 61 -11.40 3.77 -15.06
N SER A 62 -11.59 5.02 -14.64
CA SER A 62 -10.93 6.16 -15.31
C SER A 62 -9.40 6.16 -15.11
N SER A 63 -8.91 5.71 -13.95
CA SER A 63 -7.47 5.56 -13.70
C SER A 63 -6.86 4.40 -14.50
N ALA A 64 -7.56 3.26 -14.56
CA ALA A 64 -7.14 2.10 -15.34
C ALA A 64 -7.02 2.43 -16.84
N ALA A 65 -7.99 3.17 -17.39
CA ALA A 65 -7.95 3.63 -18.77
C ALA A 65 -6.78 4.59 -19.06
N LYS A 66 -6.41 5.45 -18.09
CA LYS A 66 -5.25 6.36 -18.21
C LYS A 66 -3.91 5.62 -18.12
N ILE A 67 -3.80 4.64 -17.22
CA ILE A 67 -2.58 3.82 -17.04
C ILE A 67 -2.40 2.85 -18.21
N GLY A 68 -3.49 2.32 -18.75
CA GLY A 68 -3.52 1.27 -19.76
C GLY A 68 -3.64 -0.13 -19.14
N PHE A 69 -4.45 -0.98 -19.77
CA PHE A 69 -4.67 -2.36 -19.34
C PHE A 69 -3.54 -3.30 -19.81
N PRO A 70 -3.27 -4.41 -19.08
CA PRO A 70 -3.93 -4.82 -17.83
C PRO A 70 -3.43 -4.04 -16.61
N VAL A 71 -4.29 -3.88 -15.60
CA VAL A 71 -3.93 -3.26 -14.32
C VAL A 71 -4.21 -4.18 -13.13
N ILE A 72 -3.54 -3.92 -12.02
CA ILE A 72 -3.87 -4.53 -10.72
C ILE A 72 -4.67 -3.53 -9.89
N VAL A 73 -5.90 -3.91 -9.54
CA VAL A 73 -6.72 -3.20 -8.56
C VAL A 73 -6.56 -3.90 -7.21
N LYS A 74 -6.26 -3.13 -6.17
CA LYS A 74 -6.09 -3.65 -4.81
C LYS A 74 -6.38 -2.58 -3.75
N PRO A 75 -6.74 -2.96 -2.51
CA PRO A 75 -6.82 -2.03 -1.40
C PRO A 75 -5.51 -1.25 -1.20
N ALA A 76 -5.63 0.04 -0.88
CA ALA A 76 -4.48 0.92 -0.65
C ALA A 76 -3.87 0.68 0.73
N THR A 77 -4.70 0.54 1.75
CA THR A 77 -4.26 0.14 3.09
C THR A 77 -4.10 -1.38 3.16
N ASP A 78 -3.27 -1.86 4.08
CA ASP A 78 -3.18 -3.28 4.33
C ASP A 78 -4.46 -3.80 4.99
N THR A 79 -5.16 -4.69 4.29
CA THR A 79 -6.29 -5.46 4.80
C THR A 79 -5.95 -6.94 4.95
N GLY A 80 -4.68 -7.33 4.79
CA GLY A 80 -4.22 -8.71 4.75
C GLY A 80 -4.48 -9.38 3.40
N GLY A 81 -3.79 -10.44 3.01
CA GLY A 81 -2.69 -10.26 2.05
C GLY A 81 -3.13 -9.95 0.62
N SER A 82 -3.57 -10.98 -0.10
CA SER A 82 -4.07 -10.82 -1.47
C SER A 82 -5.57 -10.57 -1.52
N GLU A 83 -6.19 -10.27 -0.38
CA GLU A 83 -7.62 -9.97 -0.33
C GLU A 83 -7.92 -8.68 -1.09
N GLY A 84 -8.98 -8.69 -1.88
CA GLY A 84 -9.34 -7.56 -2.75
C GLY A 84 -8.38 -7.30 -3.92
N VAL A 85 -7.30 -8.08 -4.08
CA VAL A 85 -6.42 -7.97 -5.25
C VAL A 85 -7.09 -8.60 -6.47
N ARG A 86 -7.11 -7.87 -7.59
CA ARG A 86 -7.70 -8.28 -8.87
C ARG A 86 -6.80 -7.87 -10.02
N LEU A 87 -6.64 -8.78 -10.98
CA LEU A 87 -6.13 -8.46 -12.30
C LEU A 87 -7.32 -8.03 -13.17
N CYS A 88 -7.28 -6.81 -13.68
CA CYS A 88 -8.31 -6.26 -14.55
C CYS A 88 -7.72 -6.12 -15.96
N GLY A 89 -8.31 -6.85 -16.92
CA GLY A 89 -7.87 -6.84 -18.32
C GLY A 89 -8.61 -5.84 -19.21
N SER A 90 -9.75 -5.33 -18.74
CA SER A 90 -10.63 -4.38 -19.45
C SER A 90 -11.39 -3.52 -18.44
N SER A 91 -12.20 -2.59 -18.95
CA SER A 91 -13.04 -1.68 -18.16
C SER A 91 -14.36 -2.27 -17.66
N GLU A 92 -14.66 -3.51 -18.02
CA GLU A 92 -15.87 -4.25 -17.64
C GLU A 92 -15.72 -5.00 -16.32
#